data_AF-A0A4P9Y376-F1
#
_entry.id   AF-A0A4P9Y376-F1
#
_cell.length_a   1.000
_cell.length_b   1.000
_cell.length_c   1.000
_cell.angle_alpha   90.00
_cell.angle_beta   90.00
_cell.angle_gamma   90.00
#
_symmetry.space_group_name_H-M   'P 1'
#
loop_
_entity.id
_entity.type
_entity.pdbx_description
1 polymer ?
#
loop_
_entity_poly.entity_id
_entity_poly.type
_entity_poly.pdbx_seq_one_letter_code
_entity_poly.pdbx_strand_id
1 'polypeptide(L)'
;MTYVHYQSLLDRARSGALPTHLIFSYMCARTVREKTLLTMKQAEHYRNRAMALLENPELSLDSILSLLYLATFAFSRAEQSSASLLISSSIRISQELGLHTLDDGNPDRSHLSPEQHLHLERCRRLWWMQQTVDSFACLSLGRPRSIDIRDVCIRFPGDEMSWISPLPILPSYTAPLFDAAEFEQVILDLPLWTNPLHGSSPPSFCHMSNPSHSIYFPSPDSIWNTWTFRTALLSLVSGRIGHLVHGRSPRKAPPYTSPHSEFSLLRRTLWAIQSIFPPGIPKYGHLRRVGLTVYTLYYSSLIVLDRSCLRVHPGTRRLEATTSMAMRALHEVRELAHEVIILSRHIITPRGYPMPFLVFCAYLAGDIHLDRVWDSKVSEEDRLCSRSDFTTCLWIIRESGINWTIAHQYLMNLMSQMKRRLAGPTPTSNDDHDHPKPKAPVREDGEAQVLDEPLDNKERISLPFSPAFPVASRPAPTTPSDPSIPSTPSSHSSLEAGKKSSMSNG
;
A
#
# COMPACT_ATOMS: atom_id res chain seq x y z
N MET A 1 -5.70 -7.10 8.39
CA MET A 1 -4.28 -6.69 8.52
C MET A 1 -3.49 -7.96 8.77
N THR A 2 -2.52 -8.24 7.91
CA THR A 2 -1.62 -9.42 7.92
C THR A 2 -0.74 -9.51 9.17
N TYR A 3 -0.66 -8.44 9.96
CA TYR A 3 0.31 -8.29 11.05
C TYR A 3 -0.19 -8.70 12.44
N VAL A 4 -1.46 -9.12 12.59
CA VAL A 4 -2.00 -9.60 13.87
C VAL A 4 -2.22 -11.11 13.82
N HIS A 5 -1.68 -11.84 14.79
CA HIS A 5 -1.85 -13.28 14.88
C HIS A 5 -3.28 -13.58 15.29
N TYR A 6 -4.10 -14.03 14.34
CA TYR A 6 -5.54 -14.17 14.52
C TYR A 6 -5.90 -15.11 15.68
N GLN A 7 -5.22 -16.26 15.77
CA GLN A 7 -5.48 -17.25 16.81
C GLN A 7 -5.18 -16.70 18.21
N SER A 8 -4.03 -16.04 18.39
CA SER A 8 -3.67 -15.42 19.68
C SER A 8 -4.66 -14.31 20.07
N LEU A 9 -5.12 -13.51 19.10
CA LEU A 9 -6.13 -12.48 19.37
C LEU A 9 -7.46 -13.12 19.81
N LEU A 10 -7.89 -14.19 19.14
CA LEU A 10 -9.10 -14.92 19.50
C LEU A 10 -9.01 -15.55 20.89
N ASP A 11 -7.89 -16.18 21.22
CA ASP A 11 -7.72 -16.83 22.52
C ASP A 11 -7.74 -15.81 23.65
N ARG A 12 -7.07 -14.67 23.46
CA ARG A 12 -7.15 -13.53 24.39
C ARG A 12 -8.55 -12.94 24.47
N ALA A 13 -9.30 -12.89 23.36
CA ALA A 13 -10.69 -12.43 23.37
C ALA A 13 -11.58 -13.36 24.20
N ARG A 14 -11.43 -14.68 24.01
CA ARG A 14 -12.19 -15.72 24.72
C ARG A 14 -11.87 -15.74 26.21
N SER A 15 -10.62 -15.49 26.57
CA SER A 15 -10.19 -15.43 27.98
C SER A 15 -10.50 -14.09 28.66
N GLY A 16 -11.04 -13.10 27.93
CA GLY A 16 -11.25 -11.75 28.46
C GLY A 16 -9.95 -10.96 28.70
N ALA A 17 -8.82 -11.39 28.15
CA ALA A 17 -7.49 -10.79 28.33
C ALA A 17 -7.17 -9.70 27.29
N LEU A 18 -8.15 -9.25 26.50
CA LEU A 18 -7.96 -8.11 25.59
C LEU A 18 -8.21 -6.80 26.32
N PRO A 19 -7.27 -5.84 26.29
CA PRO A 19 -7.49 -4.52 26.83
C PRO A 19 -8.67 -3.82 26.16
N THR A 20 -9.49 -3.13 26.96
CA THR A 20 -10.70 -2.43 26.49
C THR A 20 -10.38 -1.41 25.40
N HIS A 21 -9.25 -0.69 25.50
CA HIS A 21 -8.83 0.29 24.50
C HIS A 21 -8.56 -0.36 23.13
N LEU A 22 -8.01 -1.57 23.11
CA LEU A 22 -7.78 -2.34 21.89
C LEU A 22 -9.09 -2.81 21.26
N ILE A 23 -10.03 -3.29 22.06
CA ILE A 23 -11.37 -3.69 21.59
C ILE A 23 -12.06 -2.49 20.92
N PHE A 24 -12.12 -1.34 21.59
CA PHE A 24 -12.77 -0.16 21.02
C PHE A 24 -12.06 0.38 19.77
N SER A 25 -10.73 0.41 19.77
CA SER A 25 -9.95 0.82 18.59
C SER A 25 -10.17 -0.11 17.40
N TYR A 26 -10.20 -1.42 17.63
CA TYR A 26 -10.50 -2.41 16.61
C TYR A 26 -11.92 -2.26 16.05
N MET A 27 -12.92 -2.09 16.91
CA MET A 27 -14.32 -1.89 16.50
C MET A 27 -14.46 -0.61 15.66
N CYS A 28 -13.79 0.46 16.06
CA CYS A 28 -13.71 1.71 15.32
C CYS A 28 -13.09 1.51 13.92
N ALA A 29 -11.94 0.86 13.81
CA ALA A 29 -11.30 0.59 12.51
C ALA A 29 -12.11 -0.39 11.64
N ARG A 30 -12.90 -1.28 12.25
CA ARG A 30 -13.73 -2.25 11.54
C ARG A 30 -14.97 -1.61 10.91
N THR A 31 -15.56 -0.57 11.50
CA THR A 31 -16.73 0.12 10.92
C THR A 31 -16.44 0.65 9.52
N VAL A 32 -15.20 1.09 9.30
CA VAL A 32 -14.74 1.61 8.01
C VAL A 32 -14.59 0.50 6.97
N ARG A 33 -14.35 -0.74 7.41
CA ARG A 33 -14.16 -1.90 6.52
C ARG A 33 -15.46 -2.60 6.21
N GLU A 34 -16.37 -2.64 7.19
CA GLU A 34 -17.59 -3.45 7.15
C GLU A 34 -18.76 -2.59 7.66
N LYS A 35 -19.24 -1.67 6.82
CA LYS A 35 -20.37 -0.78 7.15
C LYS A 35 -21.66 -1.49 7.56
N THR A 36 -21.80 -2.77 7.22
CA THR A 36 -22.99 -3.55 7.57
C THR A 36 -23.11 -3.82 9.07
N LEU A 37 -22.03 -3.66 9.84
CA LEU A 37 -22.03 -4.02 11.26
C LEU A 37 -22.26 -2.85 12.20
N LEU A 38 -21.77 -1.65 11.86
CA LEU A 38 -21.74 -0.50 12.78
C LEU A 38 -21.96 0.82 12.05
N THR A 39 -22.75 1.70 12.67
CA THR A 39 -22.98 3.08 12.20
C THR A 39 -21.74 3.95 12.46
N MET A 40 -21.59 5.05 11.70
CA MET A 40 -20.51 6.02 11.93
C MET A 40 -20.57 6.64 13.33
N LYS A 41 -21.77 6.91 13.86
CA LYS A 41 -21.96 7.41 15.23
C LYS A 41 -21.43 6.42 16.28
N GLN A 42 -21.63 5.12 16.08
CA GLN A 42 -21.04 4.08 16.94
C GLN A 42 -19.51 4.04 16.80
N ALA A 43 -18.99 4.20 15.58
CA ALA A 43 -17.54 4.25 15.35
C ALA A 43 -16.86 5.42 16.11
N GLU A 44 -17.47 6.60 16.07
CA GLU A 44 -17.02 7.78 16.81
C GLU A 44 -17.13 7.59 18.32
N HIS A 45 -18.20 6.95 18.79
CA HIS A 45 -18.31 6.57 20.20
C HIS A 45 -17.15 5.68 20.63
N TYR A 46 -16.84 4.62 19.87
CA TYR A 46 -15.71 3.74 20.18
C TYR A 46 -14.36 4.46 20.09
N ARG A 47 -14.16 5.34 19.10
CA ARG A 47 -12.97 6.19 19.01
C ARG A 47 -12.79 7.02 20.28
N ASN A 48 -13.82 7.75 20.71
CA ASN A 48 -13.74 8.64 21.87
C ASN A 48 -13.46 7.86 23.14
N ARG A 49 -14.08 6.69 23.31
CA ARG A 49 -13.81 5.78 24.43
C ARG A 49 -12.37 5.24 24.41
N ALA A 50 -11.87 4.82 23.25
CA ALA A 50 -10.50 4.36 23.10
C ALA A 50 -9.48 5.46 23.39
N MET A 51 -9.70 6.68 22.87
CA MET A 51 -8.84 7.84 23.12
C MET A 51 -8.79 8.21 24.61
N ALA A 52 -9.93 8.20 25.31
CA ALA A 52 -9.97 8.47 26.74
C ALA A 52 -9.17 7.43 27.55
N LEU A 53 -9.20 6.16 27.14
CA LEU A 53 -8.39 5.10 27.76
C LEU A 53 -6.90 5.15 27.39
N LEU A 54 -6.55 5.90 26.33
CA LEU A 54 -5.18 6.06 25.83
C LEU A 54 -4.61 7.46 26.14
N GLU A 55 -5.23 8.23 27.04
CA GLU A 55 -4.71 9.53 27.47
C GLU A 55 -3.33 9.39 28.12
N ASN A 56 -3.13 8.30 28.87
CA ASN A 56 -1.84 7.87 29.41
C ASN A 56 -1.59 6.42 29.00
N PRO A 57 -1.14 6.18 27.76
CA PRO A 57 -1.04 4.83 27.22
C PRO A 57 0.08 4.07 27.93
N GLU A 58 -0.21 2.85 28.37
CA GLU A 58 0.81 1.93 28.85
C GLU A 58 1.80 1.60 27.71
N LEU A 59 3.07 1.37 28.06
CA LEU A 59 4.08 0.90 27.11
C LEU A 59 3.81 -0.58 26.78
N SER A 60 2.90 -0.81 25.83
CA SER A 60 2.47 -2.16 25.44
C SER A 60 2.24 -2.30 23.93
N LEU A 61 2.34 -3.53 23.42
CA LEU A 61 2.00 -3.86 22.03
C LEU A 61 0.53 -3.55 21.70
N ASP A 62 -0.36 -3.69 22.68
CA ASP A 62 -1.79 -3.46 22.48
C ASP A 62 -2.10 -1.97 22.34
N SER A 63 -1.39 -1.11 23.10
CA SER A 63 -1.52 0.35 22.96
C SER A 63 -0.99 0.83 21.60
N ILE A 64 0.13 0.29 21.13
CA ILE A 64 0.66 0.55 19.77
C ILE A 64 -0.38 0.15 18.71
N LEU A 65 -0.91 -1.07 18.80
CA LEU A 65 -1.89 -1.59 17.84
C LEU A 65 -3.19 -0.77 17.85
N SER A 66 -3.61 -0.32 19.03
CA SER A 66 -4.79 0.54 19.20
C SER A 66 -4.61 1.89 18.51
N LEU A 67 -3.46 2.55 18.72
CA LEU A 67 -3.14 3.81 18.05
C LEU A 67 -3.11 3.65 16.53
N LEU A 68 -2.60 2.53 16.01
CA LEU A 68 -2.61 2.25 14.56
C LEU A 68 -4.02 2.03 13.99
N TYR A 69 -4.90 1.37 14.74
CA TYR A 69 -6.32 1.25 14.35
C TYR A 69 -7.02 2.61 14.35
N LEU A 70 -6.79 3.43 15.38
CA LEU A 70 -7.32 4.79 15.44
C LEU A 70 -6.76 5.67 14.33
N ALA A 71 -5.48 5.54 13.99
CA ALA A 71 -4.87 6.24 12.86
C ALA A 71 -5.52 5.85 11.53
N THR A 72 -5.81 4.56 11.34
CA THR A 72 -6.50 4.06 10.14
C THR A 72 -7.90 4.67 10.03
N PHE A 73 -8.62 4.77 11.16
CA PHE A 73 -9.93 5.44 11.21
C PHE A 73 -9.81 6.94 10.94
N ALA A 74 -8.87 7.64 11.58
CA ALA A 74 -8.65 9.07 11.33
C ALA A 74 -8.31 9.33 9.84
N PHE A 75 -7.49 8.48 9.23
CA PHE A 75 -7.18 8.57 7.80
C PHE A 75 -8.43 8.37 6.94
N SER A 76 -9.32 7.45 7.31
CA SER A 76 -10.59 7.24 6.60
C SER A 76 -11.51 8.45 6.64
N ARG A 77 -11.45 9.20 7.73
CA ARG A 77 -12.21 10.44 7.95
C ARG A 77 -11.59 11.65 7.25
N ALA A 78 -10.49 11.48 6.52
CA ALA A 78 -9.68 12.57 5.98
C ALA A 78 -9.05 13.48 7.06
N GLU A 79 -8.98 13.02 8.31
CA GLU A 79 -8.36 13.74 9.43
C GLU A 79 -6.85 13.50 9.45
N GLN A 80 -6.17 13.96 8.40
CA GLN A 80 -4.76 13.66 8.14
C GLN A 80 -3.82 14.03 9.31
N SER A 81 -4.05 15.18 9.95
CA SER A 81 -3.24 15.62 11.09
C SER A 81 -3.40 14.71 12.30
N SER A 82 -4.64 14.30 12.61
CA SER A 82 -4.96 13.35 13.68
C SER A 82 -4.33 11.98 13.41
N ALA A 83 -4.47 11.48 12.18
CA ALA A 83 -3.85 10.22 11.76
C ALA A 83 -2.32 10.27 11.92
N SER A 84 -1.67 11.35 11.47
CA SER A 84 -0.23 11.55 11.58
C SER A 84 0.25 11.58 13.04
N LEU A 85 -0.50 12.26 13.92
CA LEU A 85 -0.20 12.30 15.36
C LEU A 85 -0.26 10.89 15.96
N LEU A 86 -1.33 10.14 15.69
CA LEU A 86 -1.53 8.78 16.20
C LEU A 86 -0.45 7.81 15.71
N ILE A 87 -0.07 7.91 14.43
CA ILE A 87 1.06 7.15 13.84
C ILE A 87 2.34 7.46 14.61
N SER A 88 2.66 8.75 14.77
CA SER A 88 3.89 9.21 15.45
C SER A 88 3.93 8.75 16.92
N SER A 89 2.80 8.84 17.64
CA SER A 89 2.70 8.34 19.02
C SER A 89 2.93 6.83 19.11
N SER A 90 2.36 6.06 18.17
CA SER A 90 2.59 4.61 18.13
C SER A 90 4.07 4.27 17.93
N ILE A 91 4.75 5.01 17.05
CA ILE A 91 6.17 4.81 16.70
C ILE A 91 7.05 5.12 17.91
N ARG A 92 6.82 6.24 18.60
CA ARG A 92 7.56 6.58 19.82
C ARG A 92 7.43 5.51 20.91
N ILE A 93 6.22 5.02 21.17
CA ILE A 93 6.01 3.92 22.14
C ILE A 93 6.77 2.65 21.70
N SER A 94 6.83 2.38 20.39
CA SER A 94 7.54 1.21 19.86
C SER A 94 9.05 1.36 19.96
N GLN A 95 9.58 2.57 19.78
CA GLN A 95 10.98 2.88 19.98
C GLN A 95 11.36 2.76 21.47
N GLU A 96 10.51 3.27 22.37
CA GLU A 96 10.68 3.14 23.83
C GLU A 96 10.71 1.66 24.27
N LEU A 97 9.89 0.81 23.64
CA LEU A 97 9.91 -0.65 23.85
C LEU A 97 11.07 -1.38 23.16
N GLY A 98 11.95 -0.68 22.44
CA GLY A 98 13.07 -1.29 21.72
C GLY A 98 12.64 -2.15 20.52
N LEU A 99 11.44 -1.96 19.96
CA LEU A 99 10.97 -2.80 18.84
C LEU A 99 11.80 -2.59 17.56
N HIS A 100 12.31 -1.37 17.36
CA HIS A 100 13.17 -1.00 16.23
C HIS A 100 14.53 -1.70 16.22
N THR A 101 15.03 -2.12 17.38
CA THR A 101 16.32 -2.80 17.58
C THR A 101 16.13 -4.22 18.14
N LEU A 102 14.94 -4.79 17.98
CA LEU A 102 14.54 -6.07 18.57
C LEU A 102 15.50 -7.22 18.24
N ASP A 103 16.16 -7.17 17.09
CA ASP A 103 17.07 -8.21 16.62
C ASP A 103 18.56 -7.84 16.73
N ASP A 104 18.88 -6.72 17.39
CA ASP A 104 20.26 -6.29 17.64
C ASP A 104 20.97 -7.24 18.62
N GLY A 105 22.23 -7.59 18.33
CA GLY A 105 23.13 -8.33 19.21
C GLY A 105 22.79 -9.80 19.54
N ASN A 106 21.68 -10.38 19.07
CA ASN A 106 21.30 -11.76 19.40
C ASN A 106 21.12 -12.68 18.16
N PRO A 107 22.21 -13.34 17.71
CA PRO A 107 22.17 -14.19 16.53
C PRO A 107 21.52 -15.55 16.78
N ASP A 108 21.57 -16.08 18.01
CA ASP A 108 21.10 -17.44 18.33
C ASP A 108 19.83 -17.42 19.18
N ARG A 109 18.70 -17.67 18.51
CA ARG A 109 17.37 -17.78 19.12
C ARG A 109 16.84 -19.22 19.12
N SER A 110 17.70 -20.21 18.90
CA SER A 110 17.31 -21.63 18.81
C SER A 110 16.71 -22.17 20.13
N HIS A 111 17.05 -21.55 21.25
CA HIS A 111 16.62 -21.96 22.59
C HIS A 111 15.28 -21.36 23.04
N LEU A 112 14.66 -20.48 22.24
CA LEU A 112 13.42 -19.83 22.64
C LEU A 112 12.24 -20.80 22.59
N SER A 113 11.29 -20.63 23.50
CA SER A 113 10.03 -21.36 23.46
C SER A 113 9.20 -20.93 22.23
N PRO A 114 8.27 -21.77 21.74
CA PRO A 114 7.40 -21.38 20.64
C PRO A 114 6.56 -20.13 20.94
N GLU A 115 6.19 -19.90 22.20
CA GLU A 115 5.49 -18.68 22.63
C GLU A 115 6.38 -17.44 22.53
N GLN A 116 7.65 -17.55 22.92
CA GLN A 116 8.63 -16.47 22.78
C GLN A 116 8.89 -16.16 21.29
N HIS A 117 9.00 -17.18 20.45
CA HIS A 117 9.09 -16.99 18.99
C HIS A 117 7.86 -16.27 18.42
N LEU A 118 6.66 -16.67 18.82
CA LEU A 118 5.42 -16.01 18.42
C LEU A 118 5.38 -14.55 18.89
N HIS A 119 5.79 -14.28 20.13
CA HIS A 119 5.86 -12.92 20.66
C HIS A 119 6.81 -12.04 19.85
N LEU A 120 8.03 -12.52 19.56
CA LEU A 120 8.99 -11.80 18.74
C LEU A 120 8.45 -11.52 17.33
N GLU A 121 7.80 -12.51 16.71
CA GLU A 121 7.22 -12.34 15.39
C GLU A 121 6.08 -11.31 15.39
N ARG A 122 5.27 -11.25 16.46
CA ARG A 122 4.28 -10.18 16.66
C ARG A 122 4.94 -8.81 16.72
N CYS A 123 6.04 -8.67 17.45
CA CYS A 123 6.79 -7.42 17.53
C CYS A 123 7.33 -6.98 16.16
N ARG A 124 7.95 -7.91 15.41
CA ARG A 124 8.46 -7.63 14.05
C ARG A 124 7.35 -7.17 13.12
N ARG A 125 6.25 -7.92 13.06
CA ARG A 125 5.10 -7.61 12.23
C ARG A 125 4.47 -6.26 12.58
N LEU A 126 4.39 -5.94 13.88
CA LEU A 126 3.88 -4.65 14.33
C LEU A 126 4.78 -3.49 13.88
N TRP A 127 6.10 -3.63 14.02
CA TRP A 127 7.06 -2.64 13.55
C TRP A 127 6.95 -2.40 12.03
N TRP A 128 6.95 -3.47 11.23
CA TRP A 128 6.82 -3.35 9.77
C TRP A 128 5.46 -2.79 9.34
N MET A 129 4.40 -3.02 10.12
CA MET A 129 3.12 -2.36 9.91
C MET A 129 3.22 -0.85 10.13
N GLN A 130 3.91 -0.39 11.18
CA GLN A 130 4.13 1.04 11.43
C GLN A 130 4.95 1.68 10.32
N GLN A 131 6.04 1.03 9.92
CA GLN A 131 6.86 1.44 8.77
C GLN A 131 6.01 1.58 7.50
N THR A 132 5.10 0.64 7.24
CA THR A 132 4.19 0.69 6.10
C THR A 132 3.27 1.90 6.15
N VAL A 133 2.65 2.15 7.31
CA VAL A 133 1.69 3.24 7.48
C VAL A 133 2.38 4.61 7.44
N ASP A 134 3.55 4.76 8.07
CA ASP A 134 4.38 5.99 8.03
C ASP A 134 4.84 6.30 6.60
N SER A 135 5.35 5.29 5.89
CA SER A 135 5.79 5.43 4.50
C SER A 135 4.65 5.82 3.57
N PHE A 136 3.47 5.23 3.78
CA PHE A 136 2.28 5.59 3.01
C PHE A 136 1.80 7.01 3.31
N ALA A 137 1.81 7.44 4.59
CA ALA A 137 1.49 8.82 4.95
C ALA A 137 2.48 9.80 4.32
N CYS A 138 3.78 9.47 4.29
CA CYS A 138 4.81 10.25 3.61
C CYS A 138 4.53 10.34 2.09
N LEU A 139 4.31 9.21 1.43
CA LEU A 139 4.08 9.15 -0.02
C LEU A 139 2.81 9.91 -0.43
N SER A 140 1.70 9.70 0.29
CA SER A 140 0.38 10.19 -0.10
C SER A 140 0.07 11.61 0.37
N LEU A 141 0.58 12.01 1.54
CA LEU A 141 0.26 13.29 2.17
C LEU A 141 1.43 14.28 2.15
N GLY A 142 2.62 13.86 1.71
CA GLY A 142 3.83 14.69 1.74
C GLY A 142 4.31 15.02 3.14
N ARG A 143 3.96 14.20 4.13
CA ARG A 143 4.46 14.35 5.51
C ARG A 143 5.92 13.88 5.59
N PRO A 144 6.76 14.51 6.42
CA PRO A 144 8.05 13.93 6.77
C PRO A 144 7.86 12.54 7.37
N ARG A 145 8.83 11.66 7.13
CA ARG A 145 8.87 10.34 7.76
C ARG A 145 9.15 10.46 9.24
N SER A 146 8.49 9.63 10.04
CA SER A 146 8.73 9.55 11.48
C SER A 146 9.80 8.51 11.82
N ILE A 147 9.96 7.49 10.97
CA ILE A 147 10.97 6.43 11.15
C ILE A 147 12.20 6.74 10.30
N ASP A 148 13.33 6.95 10.97
CA ASP A 148 14.65 6.90 10.36
C ASP A 148 15.06 5.43 10.19
N ILE A 149 15.32 5.02 8.95
CA ILE A 149 15.69 3.62 8.66
C ILE A 149 17.05 3.25 9.23
N ARG A 150 17.93 4.24 9.47
CA ARG A 150 19.30 4.01 9.96
C ARG A 150 19.32 3.50 11.40
N ASP A 151 18.25 3.76 12.15
CA ASP A 151 18.09 3.31 13.53
C ASP A 151 17.38 1.95 13.62
N VAL A 152 17.10 1.30 12.48
CA VAL A 152 16.33 0.05 12.44
C VAL A 152 17.26 -1.15 12.31
N CYS A 153 17.22 -2.01 13.32
CA CYS A 153 17.88 -3.31 13.38
C CYS A 153 16.85 -4.39 13.77
N ILE A 154 16.08 -4.84 12.78
CA ILE A 154 14.98 -5.80 12.97
C ILE A 154 14.92 -6.76 11.80
N ARG A 155 14.61 -8.04 12.04
CA ARG A 155 14.38 -8.98 10.95
C ARG A 155 13.11 -8.64 10.20
N PHE A 156 13.09 -8.98 8.91
CA PHE A 156 11.85 -8.94 8.15
C PHE A 156 10.77 -9.85 8.78
N PRO A 157 9.49 -9.68 8.43
CA PRO A 157 8.44 -10.60 8.85
C PRO A 157 8.71 -12.01 8.30
N GLY A 158 8.46 -13.02 9.13
CA GLY A 158 8.58 -14.43 8.75
C GLY A 158 7.50 -14.89 7.77
N ASP A 159 7.43 -16.19 7.55
CA ASP A 159 6.50 -16.80 6.60
C ASP A 159 5.02 -16.54 6.96
N GLU A 160 4.21 -16.21 5.95
CA GLU A 160 2.79 -15.91 6.11
C GLU A 160 1.97 -17.17 6.40
N MET A 161 2.35 -18.32 5.83
CA MET A 161 1.63 -19.57 6.06
C MET A 161 1.80 -20.06 7.49
N SER A 162 3.02 -19.95 8.02
CA SER A 162 3.36 -20.22 9.41
C SER A 162 2.64 -19.26 10.36
N TRP A 163 2.48 -18.00 9.97
CA TRP A 163 1.77 -16.99 10.76
C TRP A 163 0.26 -17.19 10.84
N ILE A 164 -0.38 -17.70 9.79
CA ILE A 164 -1.83 -17.99 9.82
C ILE A 164 -2.14 -19.38 10.36
N SER A 165 -1.11 -20.22 10.50
CA SER A 165 -1.26 -21.58 11.00
C SER A 165 -1.64 -21.58 12.48
N PRO A 166 -2.52 -22.49 12.94
CA PRO A 166 -2.72 -22.72 14.36
C PRO A 166 -1.51 -23.44 15.00
N LEU A 167 -0.58 -23.95 14.19
CA LEU A 167 0.61 -24.66 14.66
C LEU A 167 1.66 -23.66 15.19
N PRO A 168 2.53 -24.10 16.12
CA PRO A 168 3.60 -23.27 16.62
C PRO A 168 4.55 -22.82 15.50
N ILE A 169 4.98 -21.56 15.53
CA ILE A 169 5.96 -21.01 14.59
C ILE A 169 7.32 -21.66 14.85
N LEU A 170 7.85 -22.41 13.89
CA LEU A 170 9.15 -23.07 14.04
C LEU A 170 10.32 -22.08 13.88
N PRO A 171 11.45 -22.29 14.59
CA PRO A 171 12.64 -21.42 14.51
C PRO A 171 13.26 -21.37 13.11
N SER A 172 13.10 -22.42 12.30
CA SER A 172 13.55 -22.47 10.91
C SER A 172 12.82 -21.48 10.00
N TYR A 173 11.85 -20.71 10.53
CA TYR A 173 11.11 -19.63 9.88
C TYR A 173 11.60 -18.19 10.24
N THR A 174 12.87 -18.02 10.63
CA THR A 174 13.48 -16.68 10.77
C THR A 174 13.85 -16.01 9.44
N ALA A 175 13.15 -14.92 9.11
CA ALA A 175 13.54 -14.03 8.02
C ALA A 175 14.93 -13.38 8.26
N PRO A 176 15.59 -12.86 7.20
CA PRO A 176 16.87 -12.20 7.33
C PRO A 176 16.78 -10.89 8.13
N LEU A 177 17.91 -10.50 8.73
CA LEU A 177 18.06 -9.22 9.44
C LEU A 177 18.02 -8.08 8.42
N PHE A 178 17.23 -7.04 8.70
CA PHE A 178 17.35 -5.79 7.97
C PHE A 178 18.48 -4.96 8.59
N ASP A 179 19.49 -4.65 7.78
CA ASP A 179 20.49 -3.64 8.08
C ASP A 179 20.36 -2.49 7.08
N ALA A 180 20.35 -1.25 7.58
CA ALA A 180 20.15 -0.07 6.75
C ALA A 180 21.37 0.26 5.90
N ALA A 181 22.57 0.10 6.44
CA ALA A 181 23.81 0.40 5.72
C ALA A 181 24.03 -0.62 4.59
N GLU A 182 23.78 -1.90 4.86
CA GLU A 182 23.79 -2.98 3.87
C GLU A 182 22.72 -2.74 2.80
N PHE A 183 21.51 -2.31 3.19
CA PHE A 183 20.47 -1.99 2.21
C PHE A 183 20.87 -0.83 1.29
N GLU A 184 21.43 0.25 1.83
CA GLU A 184 21.93 1.38 1.02
C GLU A 184 23.07 0.93 0.10
N GLN A 185 23.99 0.10 0.59
CA GLN A 185 25.08 -0.44 -0.22
C GLN A 185 24.53 -1.32 -1.36
N VAL A 186 23.57 -2.21 -1.07
CA VAL A 186 22.89 -3.04 -2.06
C VAL A 186 22.21 -2.19 -3.13
N ILE A 187 21.56 -1.08 -2.75
CA ILE A 187 20.95 -0.13 -3.71
C ILE A 187 22.02 0.51 -4.62
N LEU A 188 23.17 0.89 -4.06
CA LEU A 188 24.28 1.47 -4.83
C LEU A 188 24.89 0.45 -5.81
N ASP A 189 24.98 -0.81 -5.38
CA ASP A 189 25.56 -1.93 -6.14
C ASP A 189 24.61 -2.50 -7.21
N LEU A 190 23.34 -2.09 -7.23
CA LEU A 190 22.41 -2.49 -8.30
C LEU A 190 22.98 -2.09 -9.66
N PRO A 191 22.93 -2.97 -10.68
CA PRO A 191 23.51 -2.69 -11.98
C PRO A 191 22.92 -1.42 -12.60
N LEU A 192 23.77 -0.65 -13.27
CA LEU A 192 23.33 0.49 -14.08
C LEU A 192 22.52 -0.05 -15.27
N TRP A 193 21.21 -0.04 -15.10
CA TRP A 193 20.29 -0.49 -16.14
C TRP A 193 20.19 0.57 -17.24
N THR A 194 20.97 0.38 -18.31
CA THR A 194 21.12 1.40 -19.35
C THR A 194 19.96 1.46 -20.33
N ASN A 195 19.07 0.46 -20.44
CA ASN A 195 17.81 0.56 -21.19
C ASN A 195 16.91 -0.69 -21.04
N PRO A 196 15.74 -0.62 -20.38
CA PRO A 196 14.61 -1.50 -20.69
C PRO A 196 13.83 -0.88 -21.83
N LEU A 197 14.29 -1.08 -23.07
CA LEU A 197 13.45 -0.83 -24.22
C LEU A 197 12.79 -2.17 -24.59
N HIS A 198 11.46 -2.20 -24.47
CA HIS A 198 10.55 -3.22 -24.98
C HIS A 198 10.70 -4.64 -24.42
N GLY A 199 9.86 -4.98 -23.44
CA GLY A 199 9.47 -6.37 -23.16
C GLY A 199 10.60 -7.35 -22.81
N SER A 200 11.83 -6.87 -22.71
CA SER A 200 12.97 -7.62 -22.23
C SER A 200 12.70 -7.90 -20.77
N SER A 201 12.60 -9.18 -20.45
CA SER A 201 12.46 -9.62 -19.06
C SER A 201 13.56 -8.96 -18.23
N PRO A 202 13.26 -8.49 -17.01
CA PRO A 202 14.31 -8.03 -16.12
C PRO A 202 15.38 -9.13 -16.06
N PRO A 203 16.67 -8.78 -16.18
CA PRO A 203 17.75 -9.75 -16.19
C PRO A 203 17.61 -10.51 -14.91
N SER A 204 17.77 -11.82 -15.02
CA SER A 204 17.73 -12.68 -13.87
C SER A 204 18.77 -12.18 -12.86
N PHE A 205 18.30 -11.48 -11.81
CA PHE A 205 19.12 -11.02 -10.68
C PHE A 205 19.72 -12.20 -9.91
N CYS A 206 19.34 -13.43 -10.28
CA CYS A 206 19.82 -14.72 -9.79
C CYS A 206 21.34 -14.92 -9.86
N HIS A 207 22.10 -14.07 -10.55
CA HIS A 207 23.56 -14.19 -10.68
C HIS A 207 24.36 -13.08 -9.98
N MET A 208 23.76 -12.25 -9.12
CA MET A 208 24.55 -11.31 -8.33
C MET A 208 25.40 -12.08 -7.31
N SER A 209 26.72 -11.93 -7.42
CA SER A 209 27.71 -12.64 -6.59
C SER A 209 27.74 -12.19 -5.14
N ASN A 210 27.13 -11.04 -4.83
CA ASN A 210 27.07 -10.52 -3.47
C ASN A 210 25.93 -11.21 -2.67
N PRO A 211 26.24 -11.97 -1.61
CA PRO A 211 25.23 -12.67 -0.81
C PRO A 211 24.18 -11.73 -0.22
N SER A 212 24.53 -10.47 0.08
CA SER A 212 23.62 -9.43 0.56
C SER A 212 22.46 -9.16 -0.40
N HIS A 213 22.68 -9.29 -1.71
CA HIS A 213 21.60 -9.10 -2.69
C HIS A 213 20.52 -10.17 -2.53
N SER A 214 20.87 -11.40 -2.14
CA SER A 214 19.89 -12.47 -1.93
C SER A 214 18.97 -12.24 -0.73
N ILE A 215 19.37 -11.39 0.23
CA ILE A 215 18.57 -11.02 1.40
C ILE A 215 17.43 -10.07 1.00
N TYR A 216 17.75 -9.02 0.26
CA TYR A 216 16.78 -8.00 -0.14
C TYR A 216 16.03 -8.35 -1.42
N PHE A 217 16.65 -9.13 -2.30
CA PHE A 217 16.06 -9.60 -3.56
C PHE A 217 16.12 -11.14 -3.66
N PRO A 218 15.43 -11.85 -2.76
CA PRO A 218 15.43 -13.31 -2.77
C PRO A 218 14.74 -13.86 -4.01
N SER A 219 15.11 -15.08 -4.42
CA SER A 219 14.41 -15.82 -5.47
C SER A 219 12.88 -15.83 -5.22
N PRO A 220 12.03 -15.76 -6.27
CA PRO A 220 10.59 -15.97 -6.16
C PRO A 220 10.18 -17.21 -5.35
N ASP A 221 11.01 -18.26 -5.39
CA ASP A 221 10.77 -19.54 -4.71
C ASP A 221 11.32 -19.59 -3.27
N SER A 222 11.97 -18.53 -2.80
CA SER A 222 12.47 -18.46 -1.44
C SER A 222 11.33 -18.47 -0.44
N ILE A 223 11.47 -19.28 0.61
CA ILE A 223 10.49 -19.41 1.70
C ILE A 223 10.20 -18.08 2.42
N TRP A 224 11.14 -17.14 2.38
CA TRP A 224 11.00 -15.80 2.99
C TRP A 224 10.39 -14.78 2.07
N ASN A 225 10.30 -15.07 0.77
CA ASN A 225 9.77 -14.16 -0.24
C ASN A 225 8.24 -14.14 -0.19
N THR A 226 7.74 -13.74 0.96
CA THR A 226 6.32 -13.67 1.28
C THR A 226 5.76 -12.33 0.84
N TRP A 227 4.44 -12.24 0.78
CA TRP A 227 3.79 -10.96 0.51
C TRP A 227 4.08 -9.90 1.58
N THR A 228 4.28 -10.33 2.82
CA THR A 228 4.57 -9.44 3.94
C THR A 228 6.01 -8.92 3.88
N PHE A 229 6.97 -9.76 3.50
CA PHE A 229 8.34 -9.34 3.15
C PHE A 229 8.32 -8.29 2.02
N ARG A 230 7.63 -8.58 0.90
CA ARG A 230 7.52 -7.66 -0.24
C ARG A 230 6.86 -6.34 0.16
N THR A 231 5.86 -6.38 1.02
CA THR A 231 5.18 -5.17 1.54
C THR A 231 6.14 -4.33 2.38
N ALA A 232 6.89 -4.97 3.29
CA ALA A 232 7.89 -4.30 4.11
C ALA A 232 8.95 -3.61 3.25
N LEU A 233 9.56 -4.36 2.32
CA LEU A 233 10.58 -3.85 1.41
C LEU A 233 10.05 -2.70 0.53
N LEU A 234 8.89 -2.88 -0.07
CA LEU A 234 8.26 -1.85 -0.90
C LEU A 234 7.95 -0.60 -0.07
N SER A 235 7.48 -0.75 1.17
CA SER A 235 7.19 0.40 2.02
C SER A 235 8.43 1.25 2.32
N LEU A 236 9.61 0.64 2.54
CA LEU A 236 10.87 1.38 2.73
C LEU A 236 11.16 2.29 1.54
N VAL A 237 11.03 1.74 0.32
CA VAL A 237 11.27 2.46 -0.93
C VAL A 237 10.20 3.52 -1.17
N SER A 238 8.91 3.20 -0.96
CA SER A 238 7.81 4.17 -1.04
C SER A 238 8.00 5.36 -0.10
N GLY A 239 8.49 5.13 1.13
CA GLY A 239 8.79 6.19 2.08
C GLY A 239 9.91 7.12 1.58
N ARG A 240 10.99 6.56 1.01
CA ARG A 240 12.06 7.35 0.39
C ARG A 240 11.58 8.15 -0.83
N ILE A 241 10.73 7.55 -1.66
CA ILE A 241 10.08 8.25 -2.78
C ILE A 241 9.26 9.43 -2.27
N GLY A 242 8.45 9.23 -1.22
CA GLY A 242 7.70 10.31 -0.58
C GLY A 242 8.62 11.45 -0.12
N HIS A 243 9.76 11.12 0.50
CA HIS A 243 10.75 12.10 0.92
C HIS A 243 11.39 12.84 -0.27
N LEU A 244 11.75 12.14 -1.35
CA LEU A 244 12.32 12.75 -2.55
C LEU A 244 11.32 13.71 -3.23
N VAL A 245 10.05 13.30 -3.35
CA VAL A 245 9.03 14.07 -4.10
C VAL A 245 8.52 15.28 -3.31
N HIS A 246 8.35 15.15 -2.00
CA HIS A 246 7.76 16.20 -1.16
C HIS A 246 8.79 16.96 -0.33
N GLY A 247 9.98 16.41 -0.18
CA GLY A 247 11.09 17.03 0.54
C GLY A 247 11.71 18.19 -0.24
N ARG A 248 12.49 19.01 0.49
CA ARG A 248 13.29 20.05 -0.14
C ARG A 248 14.48 19.38 -0.83
N SER A 249 14.51 19.44 -2.16
CA SER A 249 15.66 18.95 -2.93
C SER A 249 16.94 19.64 -2.42
N PRO A 250 18.00 18.88 -2.11
CA PRO A 250 19.25 19.50 -1.69
C PRO A 250 19.77 20.41 -2.82
N ARG A 251 20.32 21.57 -2.47
CA ARG A 251 20.83 22.57 -3.45
C ARG A 251 21.85 22.01 -4.44
N LYS A 252 22.50 20.88 -4.09
CA LYS A 252 23.51 20.19 -4.89
C LYS A 252 23.09 18.77 -5.26
N ALA A 253 21.79 18.49 -5.35
CA ALA A 253 21.31 17.19 -5.82
C ALA A 253 21.83 16.94 -7.24
N PRO A 254 22.36 15.74 -7.54
CA PRO A 254 22.65 15.36 -8.92
C PRO A 254 21.36 15.38 -9.75
N PRO A 255 21.45 15.70 -11.06
CA PRO A 255 20.27 15.70 -11.93
C PRO A 255 19.66 14.29 -11.99
N TYR A 256 18.36 14.18 -12.24
CA TYR A 256 17.68 12.88 -12.33
C TYR A 256 18.25 11.97 -13.43
N THR A 257 18.86 12.54 -14.47
CA THR A 257 19.59 11.80 -15.50
C THR A 257 20.87 11.14 -15.01
N SER A 258 21.41 11.57 -13.86
CA SER A 258 22.58 10.96 -13.25
C SER A 258 22.24 9.55 -12.75
N PRO A 259 23.06 8.53 -13.07
CA PRO A 259 22.87 7.18 -12.56
C PRO A 259 22.93 7.11 -11.02
N HIS A 260 23.67 8.03 -10.40
CA HIS A 260 23.85 8.12 -8.95
C HIS A 260 22.85 9.06 -8.27
N SER A 261 21.87 9.60 -9.02
CA SER A 261 20.81 10.38 -8.39
C SER A 261 19.90 9.48 -7.54
N GLU A 262 19.35 10.05 -6.47
CA GLU A 262 18.39 9.33 -5.62
C GLU A 262 17.19 8.83 -6.44
N PHE A 263 16.75 9.59 -7.45
CA PHE A 263 15.73 9.16 -8.41
C PHE A 263 16.13 7.86 -9.13
N SER A 264 17.31 7.84 -9.75
CA SER A 264 17.81 6.68 -10.50
C SER A 264 18.06 5.46 -9.61
N LEU A 265 18.51 5.68 -8.38
CA LEU A 265 18.69 4.62 -7.38
C LEU A 265 17.33 4.02 -7.01
N LEU A 266 16.35 4.83 -6.59
CA LEU A 266 15.02 4.36 -6.20
C LEU A 266 14.30 3.64 -7.34
N ARG A 267 14.45 4.13 -8.58
CA ARG A 267 13.86 3.48 -9.76
C ARG A 267 14.45 2.10 -10.01
N ARG A 268 15.78 1.95 -9.91
CA ARG A 268 16.45 0.64 -9.99
C ARG A 268 16.01 -0.29 -8.87
N THR A 269 15.88 0.21 -7.65
CA THR A 269 15.39 -0.57 -6.52
C THR A 269 13.97 -1.09 -6.76
N LEU A 270 13.07 -0.26 -7.28
CA LEU A 270 11.71 -0.70 -7.63
C LEU A 270 11.75 -1.83 -8.68
N TRP A 271 12.55 -1.73 -9.73
CA TRP A 271 12.70 -2.82 -10.70
C TRP A 271 13.27 -4.10 -10.09
N ALA A 272 14.26 -3.99 -9.19
CA ALA A 272 14.77 -5.14 -8.46
C ALA A 272 13.67 -5.78 -7.58
N ILE A 273 12.82 -4.98 -6.93
CA ILE A 273 11.64 -5.46 -6.19
C ILE A 273 10.65 -6.18 -7.10
N GLN A 274 10.43 -5.70 -8.33
CA GLN A 274 9.54 -6.39 -9.27
C GLN A 274 10.04 -7.79 -9.63
N SER A 275 11.36 -7.97 -9.71
CA SER A 275 11.95 -9.28 -10.06
C SER A 275 11.68 -10.37 -9.04
N ILE A 276 11.37 -10.01 -7.79
CA ILE A 276 11.03 -10.96 -6.72
C ILE A 276 9.53 -11.21 -6.59
N PHE A 277 8.70 -10.59 -7.44
CA PHE A 277 7.27 -10.87 -7.48
C PHE A 277 7.02 -12.24 -8.12
N PRO A 278 6.01 -13.01 -7.64
CA PRO A 278 5.67 -14.26 -8.27
C PRO A 278 5.10 -13.98 -9.68
N PRO A 279 5.21 -14.93 -10.62
CA PRO A 279 4.71 -14.76 -11.99
C PRO A 279 3.18 -14.58 -12.08
N GLY A 280 2.45 -14.76 -10.97
CA GLY A 280 1.02 -14.53 -10.91
C GLY A 280 0.54 -14.17 -9.52
N ILE A 281 -0.56 -13.41 -9.49
CA ILE A 281 -1.29 -13.12 -8.25
C ILE A 281 -2.07 -14.38 -7.85
N PRO A 282 -2.06 -14.78 -6.55
CA PRO A 282 -2.86 -15.89 -6.08
C PRO A 282 -4.32 -15.74 -6.52
N LYS A 283 -4.96 -16.83 -6.96
CA LYS A 283 -6.31 -16.77 -7.55
C LYS A 283 -7.42 -16.47 -6.55
N TYR A 284 -7.23 -16.81 -5.27
CA TYR A 284 -8.28 -16.72 -4.26
C TYR A 284 -7.75 -16.33 -2.87
N GLY A 285 -8.68 -15.93 -2.00
CA GLY A 285 -8.44 -15.79 -0.57
C GLY A 285 -7.71 -14.52 -0.13
N HIS A 286 -7.10 -14.60 1.05
CA HIS A 286 -6.38 -13.48 1.66
C HIS A 286 -5.12 -13.09 0.87
N LEU A 287 -4.33 -14.08 0.46
CA LEU A 287 -3.09 -13.87 -0.29
C LEU A 287 -3.30 -13.12 -1.61
N ARG A 288 -4.41 -13.39 -2.32
CA ARG A 288 -4.79 -12.63 -3.52
C ARG A 288 -4.89 -11.14 -3.22
N ARG A 289 -5.54 -10.77 -2.11
CA ARG A 289 -5.76 -9.37 -1.73
C ARG A 289 -4.47 -8.69 -1.34
N VAL A 290 -3.59 -9.39 -0.62
CA VAL A 290 -2.28 -8.85 -0.26
C VAL A 290 -1.42 -8.70 -1.53
N GLY A 291 -1.43 -9.68 -2.43
CA GLY A 291 -0.76 -9.58 -3.72
C GLY A 291 -1.22 -8.38 -4.54
N LEU A 292 -2.53 -8.26 -4.77
CA LEU A 292 -3.12 -7.10 -5.46
C LEU A 292 -2.69 -5.78 -4.80
N THR A 293 -2.70 -5.71 -3.48
CA THR A 293 -2.25 -4.54 -2.70
C THR A 293 -0.79 -4.20 -2.98
N VAL A 294 0.11 -5.20 -2.96
CA VAL A 294 1.54 -5.02 -3.22
C VAL A 294 1.78 -4.51 -4.64
N TYR A 295 1.14 -5.11 -5.64
CA TYR A 295 1.27 -4.63 -7.04
C TYR A 295 0.72 -3.22 -7.22
N THR A 296 -0.44 -2.90 -6.62
CA THR A 296 -1.01 -1.56 -6.72
C THR A 296 -0.12 -0.51 -6.04
N LEU A 297 0.46 -0.83 -4.88
CA LEU A 297 1.42 0.06 -4.21
C LEU A 297 2.71 0.21 -5.03
N TYR A 298 3.17 -0.86 -5.69
CA TYR A 298 4.36 -0.86 -6.54
C TYR A 298 4.20 0.10 -7.71
N TYR A 299 3.14 -0.07 -8.51
CA TYR A 299 2.88 0.80 -9.65
C TYR A 299 2.60 2.24 -9.23
N SER A 300 1.92 2.45 -8.09
CA SER A 300 1.69 3.80 -7.58
C SER A 300 2.97 4.48 -7.10
N SER A 301 3.92 3.72 -6.54
CA SER A 301 5.24 4.24 -6.16
C SER A 301 6.05 4.66 -7.39
N LEU A 302 6.03 3.84 -8.45
CA LEU A 302 6.63 4.21 -9.75
C LEU A 302 5.99 5.47 -10.34
N ILE A 303 4.65 5.55 -10.32
CA ILE A 303 3.92 6.74 -10.78
C ILE A 303 4.39 8.00 -10.03
N VAL A 304 4.44 7.96 -8.70
CA VAL A 304 4.85 9.12 -7.90
C VAL A 304 6.30 9.50 -8.20
N LEU A 305 7.18 8.50 -8.28
CA LEU A 305 8.59 8.70 -8.60
C LEU A 305 8.74 9.35 -9.98
N ASP A 306 8.24 8.74 -11.04
CA ASP A 306 8.40 9.23 -12.41
C ASP A 306 7.72 10.57 -12.66
N ARG A 307 6.61 10.87 -11.97
CA ARG A 307 5.99 12.20 -12.02
C ARG A 307 6.86 13.29 -11.42
N SER A 308 7.75 12.98 -10.48
CA SER A 308 8.70 13.97 -9.94
C SER A 308 9.71 14.43 -11.00
N CYS A 309 10.08 13.56 -11.93
CA CYS A 309 10.88 13.91 -13.10
C CYS A 309 10.14 14.82 -14.08
N LEU A 310 8.80 14.75 -14.12
CA LEU A 310 7.96 15.55 -15.04
C LEU A 310 7.70 16.99 -14.55
N ARG A 311 8.07 17.33 -13.30
CA ARG A 311 7.77 18.63 -12.66
C ARG A 311 8.89 19.69 -12.75
N VAL A 312 10.00 19.40 -13.43
CA VAL A 312 11.17 20.31 -13.50
C VAL A 312 10.99 21.41 -14.56
N HIS A 313 10.31 22.50 -14.20
CA HIS A 313 10.72 23.87 -14.55
C HIS A 313 9.93 24.92 -13.75
N PRO A 314 10.59 25.83 -13.01
CA PRO A 314 9.95 26.98 -12.39
C PRO A 314 9.71 28.04 -13.47
N GLY A 315 8.54 28.02 -14.10
CA GLY A 315 8.13 28.99 -15.12
C GLY A 315 7.24 28.40 -16.21
N THR A 316 7.43 27.11 -16.54
CA THR A 316 6.55 26.36 -17.43
C THR A 316 5.90 25.23 -16.63
N ARG A 317 4.57 25.20 -16.54
CA ARG A 317 3.82 24.08 -15.91
C ARG A 317 4.00 22.71 -16.62
N ARG A 318 4.96 22.62 -17.53
CA ARG A 318 5.33 21.44 -18.30
C ARG A 318 6.85 21.47 -18.40
N LEU A 319 7.53 20.36 -18.10
CA LEU A 319 8.75 20.09 -18.84
C LEU A 319 8.37 20.21 -20.31
N GLU A 320 9.11 21.00 -21.07
CA GLU A 320 9.19 20.70 -22.49
C GLU A 320 9.62 19.23 -22.56
N ALA A 321 8.73 18.39 -23.07
CA ALA A 321 8.94 16.97 -23.24
C ALA A 321 9.96 16.71 -24.38
N THR A 322 11.00 17.52 -24.46
CA THR A 322 12.04 17.53 -25.48
C THR A 322 13.17 16.57 -25.12
N THR A 323 13.31 16.19 -23.85
CA THR A 323 14.22 15.11 -23.47
C THR A 323 13.56 13.75 -23.64
N SER A 324 14.28 12.81 -24.26
CA SER A 324 13.83 11.41 -24.44
C SER A 324 13.42 10.74 -23.12
N MET A 325 14.05 11.12 -22.01
CA MET A 325 13.73 10.64 -20.66
C MET A 325 12.34 11.09 -20.19
N ALA A 326 11.96 12.35 -20.41
CA ALA A 326 10.65 12.87 -19.99
C ALA A 326 9.51 12.23 -20.79
N MET A 327 9.70 12.04 -22.10
CA MET A 327 8.75 11.33 -22.95
C MET A 327 8.58 9.88 -22.52
N ARG A 328 9.68 9.20 -22.19
CA ARG A 328 9.68 7.83 -21.66
C ARG A 328 8.94 7.74 -20.33
N ALA A 329 9.27 8.59 -19.36
CA ALA A 329 8.60 8.64 -18.06
C ALA A 329 7.09 8.93 -18.22
N LEU A 330 6.71 9.83 -19.12
CA LEU A 330 5.30 10.11 -19.40
C LEU A 330 4.57 8.89 -19.98
N HIS A 331 5.20 8.16 -20.91
CA HIS A 331 4.64 6.93 -21.47
C HIS A 331 4.49 5.86 -20.38
N GLU A 332 5.53 5.60 -19.61
CA GLU A 332 5.50 4.60 -18.52
C GLU A 332 4.43 4.93 -17.47
N VAL A 333 4.35 6.18 -17.01
CA VAL A 333 3.33 6.61 -16.05
C VAL A 333 1.90 6.36 -16.55
N ARG A 334 1.65 6.47 -17.87
CA ARG A 334 0.34 6.18 -18.48
C ARG A 334 0.02 4.68 -18.44
N GLU A 335 0.97 3.83 -18.82
CA GLU A 335 0.79 2.37 -18.76
C GLU A 335 0.61 1.89 -17.31
N LEU A 336 1.40 2.43 -16.39
CA LEU A 336 1.30 2.13 -14.96
C LEU A 336 -0.06 2.56 -14.38
N ALA A 337 -0.62 3.70 -14.83
CA ALA A 337 -1.95 4.14 -14.41
C ALA A 337 -3.03 3.15 -14.86
N HIS A 338 -2.93 2.63 -16.07
CA HIS A 338 -3.83 1.61 -16.58
C HIS A 338 -3.75 0.31 -15.76
N GLU A 339 -2.53 -0.14 -15.43
CA GLU A 339 -2.32 -1.31 -14.56
C GLU A 339 -2.94 -1.13 -13.17
N VAL A 340 -2.81 0.06 -12.56
CA VAL A 340 -3.48 0.37 -11.29
C VAL A 340 -4.99 0.20 -11.40
N ILE A 341 -5.61 0.59 -12.52
CA ILE A 341 -7.06 0.43 -12.74
C ILE A 341 -7.45 -1.04 -12.85
N ILE A 342 -6.72 -1.83 -13.66
CA ILE A 342 -6.95 -3.27 -13.82
C ILE A 342 -6.91 -3.96 -12.45
N LEU A 343 -5.87 -3.72 -11.66
CA LEU A 343 -5.73 -4.31 -10.34
C LEU A 343 -6.82 -3.82 -9.38
N SER A 344 -7.15 -2.53 -9.39
CA SER A 344 -8.16 -1.95 -8.50
C SER A 344 -9.55 -2.54 -8.73
N ARG A 345 -9.91 -2.83 -9.99
CA ARG A 345 -11.17 -3.52 -10.33
C ARG A 345 -11.30 -4.89 -9.66
N HIS A 346 -10.18 -5.59 -9.45
CA HIS A 346 -10.18 -6.89 -8.78
C HIS A 346 -10.26 -6.81 -7.26
N ILE A 347 -9.93 -5.66 -6.67
CA ILE A 347 -9.95 -5.45 -5.22
C ILE A 347 -11.30 -4.90 -4.76
N ILE A 348 -11.86 -3.97 -5.53
CA ILE A 348 -13.13 -3.31 -5.21
C ILE A 348 -14.27 -4.26 -5.53
N THR A 349 -14.65 -5.00 -4.50
CA THR A 349 -15.88 -5.77 -4.48
C THR A 349 -16.84 -5.11 -3.48
N PRO A 350 -18.17 -5.28 -3.62
CA PRO A 350 -19.14 -4.72 -2.66
C PRO A 350 -18.96 -5.21 -1.22
N ARG A 351 -18.22 -6.31 -1.03
CA ARG A 351 -17.81 -6.88 0.27
C ARG A 351 -16.31 -6.76 0.53
N GLY A 352 -15.63 -6.02 -0.36
CA GLY A 352 -14.19 -5.87 -0.40
C GLY A 352 -13.71 -4.89 0.65
N TYR A 353 -12.42 -4.93 0.88
CA TYR A 353 -11.72 -4.17 1.91
C TYR A 353 -10.96 -3.04 1.20
N PRO A 354 -11.61 -1.94 0.75
CA PRO A 354 -10.87 -0.85 0.16
C PRO A 354 -9.98 -0.31 1.26
N MET A 355 -8.68 -0.50 1.14
CA MET A 355 -7.76 0.20 2.01
C MET A 355 -7.68 1.65 1.52
N PRO A 356 -7.48 2.63 2.41
CA PRO A 356 -7.38 4.03 2.00
C PRO A 356 -6.32 4.26 0.92
N PHE A 357 -5.26 3.44 0.90
CA PHE A 357 -4.24 3.52 -0.14
C PHE A 357 -4.78 3.27 -1.55
N LEU A 358 -5.77 2.38 -1.74
CA LEU A 358 -6.31 2.11 -3.08
C LEU A 358 -7.00 3.33 -3.66
N VAL A 359 -7.65 4.10 -2.80
CA VAL A 359 -8.30 5.35 -3.19
C VAL A 359 -7.26 6.36 -3.66
N PHE A 360 -6.13 6.46 -2.95
CA PHE A 360 -5.00 7.28 -3.37
C PHE A 360 -4.41 6.80 -4.70
N CYS A 361 -4.24 5.49 -4.90
CA CYS A 361 -3.72 4.91 -6.13
C CYS A 361 -4.65 5.21 -7.33
N ALA A 362 -5.96 5.02 -7.16
CA ALA A 362 -6.95 5.36 -8.17
C ALA A 362 -7.04 6.86 -8.44
N TYR A 363 -6.84 7.70 -7.42
CA TYR A 363 -6.72 9.15 -7.58
C TYR A 363 -5.51 9.52 -8.45
N LEU A 364 -4.33 8.93 -8.19
CA LEU A 364 -3.13 9.15 -8.99
C LEU A 364 -3.33 8.73 -10.45
N ALA A 365 -3.91 7.56 -10.68
CA ALA A 365 -4.22 7.07 -12.03
C ALA A 365 -5.24 7.97 -12.73
N GLY A 366 -6.30 8.36 -12.03
CA GLY A 366 -7.33 9.26 -12.55
C GLY A 366 -6.76 10.62 -12.97
N ASP A 367 -5.84 11.16 -12.19
CA ASP A 367 -5.15 12.42 -12.51
C ASP A 367 -4.32 12.31 -13.81
N ILE A 368 -3.66 11.18 -14.04
CA ILE A 368 -2.89 10.91 -15.27
C ILE A 368 -3.80 10.77 -16.49
N HIS A 369 -4.86 9.98 -16.38
CA HIS A 369 -5.81 9.81 -17.49
C HIS A 369 -6.57 11.11 -17.79
N LEU A 370 -6.87 11.92 -16.78
CA LEU A 370 -7.47 13.23 -16.96
C LEU A 370 -6.57 14.14 -17.80
N ASP A 371 -5.27 14.18 -17.54
CA ASP A 371 -4.33 14.95 -18.35
C ASP A 371 -4.28 14.44 -19.80
N ARG A 372 -4.37 13.12 -20.02
CA ARG A 372 -4.35 12.51 -21.37
C ARG A 372 -5.61 12.83 -22.18
N VAL A 373 -6.80 12.90 -21.55
CA VAL A 373 -8.07 13.20 -22.24
C VAL A 373 -8.07 14.58 -22.91
N TRP A 374 -7.34 15.56 -22.34
CA TRP A 374 -7.23 16.93 -22.85
C TRP A 374 -5.93 17.23 -23.59
N ASP A 375 -5.08 16.24 -23.84
CA ASP A 375 -3.81 16.43 -24.57
C ASP A 375 -4.06 16.38 -26.08
N SER A 376 -3.94 17.53 -26.76
CA SER A 376 -4.16 17.63 -28.20
C SER A 376 -3.13 16.86 -29.04
N LYS A 377 -2.00 16.45 -28.44
CA LYS A 377 -0.97 15.64 -29.10
C LYS A 377 -1.28 14.14 -29.09
N VAL A 378 -2.32 13.72 -28.36
CA VAL A 378 -2.71 12.32 -28.21
C VAL A 378 -3.81 11.98 -29.21
N SER A 379 -3.73 10.78 -29.80
CA SER A 379 -4.73 10.31 -30.78
C SER A 379 -6.15 10.32 -30.18
N GLU A 380 -7.18 10.45 -31.01
CA GLU A 380 -8.58 10.41 -30.52
C GLU A 380 -8.89 9.06 -29.84
N GLU A 381 -8.40 7.95 -30.39
CA GLU A 381 -8.56 6.60 -29.83
C GLU A 381 -7.98 6.51 -28.41
N ASP A 382 -6.76 6.99 -28.21
CA ASP A 382 -6.11 7.02 -26.90
C ASP A 382 -6.85 7.93 -25.90
N ARG A 383 -7.41 9.05 -26.38
CA ARG A 383 -8.23 9.96 -25.57
C ARG A 383 -9.53 9.29 -25.14
N LEU A 384 -10.16 8.50 -26.01
CA LEU A 384 -11.35 7.71 -25.69
C LEU A 384 -11.04 6.60 -24.67
N CYS A 385 -9.94 5.86 -24.87
CA CYS A 385 -9.46 4.88 -23.90
C CYS A 385 -9.23 5.52 -22.52
N SER A 386 -8.51 6.64 -22.50
CA SER A 386 -8.24 7.40 -21.26
C SER A 386 -9.50 7.93 -20.59
N ARG A 387 -10.54 8.29 -21.35
CA ARG A 387 -11.83 8.70 -20.81
C ARG A 387 -12.55 7.55 -20.11
N SER A 388 -12.50 6.35 -20.69
CA SER A 388 -13.03 5.13 -20.08
C SER A 388 -12.31 4.79 -18.77
N ASP A 389 -10.98 4.86 -18.79
CA ASP A 389 -10.14 4.62 -17.63
C ASP A 389 -10.35 5.66 -16.52
N PHE A 390 -10.38 6.95 -16.86
CA PHE A 390 -10.72 8.03 -15.93
C PHE A 390 -12.10 7.83 -15.30
N THR A 391 -13.10 7.46 -16.10
CA THR A 391 -14.46 7.15 -15.60
C THR A 391 -14.43 5.98 -14.62
N THR A 392 -13.59 4.96 -14.89
CA THR A 392 -13.39 3.84 -13.98
C THR A 392 -12.74 4.30 -12.67
N CYS A 393 -11.73 5.18 -12.71
CA CYS A 393 -11.15 5.78 -11.50
C CYS A 393 -12.20 6.53 -10.67
N LEU A 394 -13.06 7.33 -11.30
CA LEU A 394 -14.14 8.03 -10.61
C LEU A 394 -15.12 7.05 -9.95
N TRP A 395 -15.47 5.95 -10.65
CA TRP A 395 -16.30 4.90 -10.07
C TRP A 395 -15.62 4.23 -8.87
N ILE A 396 -14.35 3.81 -9.00
CA ILE A 396 -13.54 3.23 -7.92
C ILE A 396 -13.54 4.15 -6.68
N ILE A 397 -13.25 5.44 -6.88
CA ILE A 397 -13.16 6.42 -5.80
C ILE A 397 -14.54 6.64 -5.18
N ARG A 398 -15.60 6.74 -5.99
CA ARG A 398 -16.99 6.91 -5.51
C ARG A 398 -17.46 5.72 -4.69
N GLU A 399 -17.25 4.50 -5.16
CA GLU A 399 -17.57 3.27 -4.41
C GLU A 399 -16.77 3.19 -3.11
N SER A 400 -15.51 3.62 -3.14
CA SER A 400 -14.70 3.74 -1.94
C SER A 400 -15.21 4.84 -1.01
N GLY A 401 -15.80 5.91 -1.56
CA GLY A 401 -16.43 7.01 -0.83
C GLY A 401 -17.53 6.56 0.10
N ILE A 402 -18.19 5.44 -0.20
CA ILE A 402 -19.08 4.79 0.75
C ILE A 402 -18.34 4.62 2.07
N ASN A 403 -17.17 4.00 2.08
CA ASN A 403 -16.46 3.65 3.30
C ASN A 403 -15.47 4.72 3.79
N TRP A 404 -14.94 5.56 2.91
CA TRP A 404 -13.80 6.44 3.19
C TRP A 404 -14.11 7.89 2.79
N THR A 405 -14.24 8.78 3.77
CA THR A 405 -14.40 10.23 3.54
C THR A 405 -13.26 10.81 2.69
N ILE A 406 -12.02 10.33 2.86
CA ILE A 406 -10.87 10.75 2.04
C ILE A 406 -11.10 10.53 0.54
N ALA A 407 -11.92 9.55 0.15
CA ALA A 407 -12.25 9.33 -1.25
C ALA A 407 -13.11 10.45 -1.82
N HIS A 408 -14.03 11.03 -1.04
CA HIS A 408 -14.77 12.20 -1.46
C HIS A 408 -13.85 13.39 -1.72
N GLN A 409 -12.83 13.60 -0.87
CA GLN A 409 -11.85 14.66 -1.09
C GLN A 409 -11.10 14.46 -2.42
N TYR A 410 -10.62 13.24 -2.68
CA TYR A 410 -9.95 12.92 -3.95
C TYR A 410 -10.89 13.05 -5.16
N LEU A 411 -12.15 12.64 -5.03
CA LEU A 411 -13.16 12.81 -6.07
C LEU A 411 -13.40 14.29 -6.39
N MET A 412 -13.60 15.12 -5.36
CA MET A 412 -13.80 16.56 -5.53
C MET A 412 -12.59 17.23 -6.17
N ASN A 413 -11.37 16.81 -5.79
CA ASN A 413 -10.15 17.30 -6.41
C ASN A 413 -10.11 16.98 -7.93
N LEU A 414 -10.39 15.73 -8.34
CA LEU A 414 -10.45 15.35 -9.76
C LEU A 414 -11.56 16.08 -10.52
N MET A 415 -12.75 16.19 -9.93
CA MET A 415 -13.87 16.91 -10.54
C MET A 415 -13.57 18.40 -10.72
N SER A 416 -12.93 19.02 -9.73
CA SER A 416 -12.47 20.41 -9.80
C SER A 416 -11.43 20.60 -10.92
N GLN A 417 -10.48 19.68 -11.05
CA GLN A 417 -9.51 19.67 -12.16
C GLN A 417 -10.20 19.56 -13.52
N MET A 418 -11.13 18.62 -13.66
CA MET A 418 -11.90 18.43 -14.90
C MET A 418 -12.68 19.69 -15.27
N LYS A 419 -13.38 20.32 -14.31
CA LYS A 419 -14.10 21.59 -14.53
C LYS A 419 -13.17 22.69 -15.03
N ARG A 420 -11.97 22.84 -14.45
CA ARG A 420 -10.97 23.81 -14.93
C ARG A 420 -10.51 23.54 -16.35
N ARG A 421 -10.36 22.27 -16.75
CA ARG A 421 -9.98 21.90 -18.13
C ARG A 421 -11.10 22.19 -19.13
N LEU A 422 -12.35 21.96 -18.74
CA LEU A 422 -13.54 22.25 -19.55
C LEU A 422 -13.76 23.75 -19.76
N ALA A 423 -13.48 24.58 -18.76
CA ALA A 423 -13.62 26.03 -18.85
C ALA A 423 -12.65 26.69 -19.85
N GLY A 424 -11.68 25.93 -20.38
CA GLY A 424 -10.63 26.45 -21.24
C GLY A 424 -9.62 27.32 -20.48
N PRO A 425 -8.59 27.87 -21.17
CA PRO A 425 -7.74 28.88 -20.58
C PRO A 425 -8.61 30.08 -20.20
N THR A 426 -8.66 30.39 -18.91
CA THR A 426 -9.21 31.68 -18.46
C THR A 426 -8.37 32.74 -19.18
N PRO A 427 -8.97 33.66 -19.96
CA PRO A 427 -8.21 34.70 -20.62
C PRO A 427 -7.42 35.42 -19.53
N THR A 428 -6.10 35.24 -19.52
CA THR A 428 -5.20 36.03 -18.69
C THR A 428 -5.39 37.45 -19.18
N SER A 429 -6.09 38.28 -18.40
CA SER A 429 -6.21 39.70 -18.69
C SER A 429 -4.80 40.28 -18.68
N ASN A 430 -4.18 40.32 -19.86
CA ASN A 430 -2.92 41.02 -20.09
C ASN A 430 -3.13 42.54 -20.21
N ASP A 431 -4.33 43.05 -19.88
CA ASP A 431 -4.63 44.48 -19.75
C ASP A 431 -4.26 45.02 -18.35
N ASP A 432 -3.07 44.67 -17.85
CA ASP A 432 -2.42 45.41 -16.75
C ASP A 432 -1.37 46.36 -17.36
N HIS A 433 -1.85 47.28 -18.20
CA HIS A 433 -1.18 48.55 -18.44
C HIS A 433 -1.71 49.59 -17.43
N ASP A 434 -0.84 50.02 -16.51
CA ASP A 434 -0.89 51.29 -15.77
C ASP A 434 -2.16 51.64 -14.95
N HIS A 435 -2.58 50.77 -14.04
CA HIS A 435 -3.39 51.19 -12.89
C HIS A 435 -2.62 51.13 -11.56
N PRO A 436 -2.56 52.24 -10.78
CA PRO A 436 -1.82 52.28 -9.53
C PRO A 436 -2.47 51.34 -8.50
N LYS A 437 -1.65 50.43 -7.97
CA LYS A 437 -2.05 49.46 -6.93
C LYS A 437 -2.75 50.16 -5.76
N PRO A 438 -4.01 49.81 -5.40
CA PRO A 438 -4.62 50.30 -4.18
C PRO A 438 -3.86 49.73 -2.96
N LYS A 439 -3.63 50.60 -1.97
CA LYS A 439 -3.00 50.24 -0.69
C LYS A 439 -3.81 49.11 -0.03
N ALA A 440 -3.11 48.05 0.36
CA ALA A 440 -3.71 46.90 1.05
C ALA A 440 -4.31 47.34 2.40
N PRO A 441 -5.53 46.88 2.75
CA PRO A 441 -6.10 47.13 4.07
C PRO A 441 -5.38 46.27 5.11
N VAL A 442 -5.16 46.86 6.28
CA VAL A 442 -4.65 46.22 7.49
C VAL A 442 -5.62 45.11 7.89
N ARG A 443 -5.10 43.88 8.05
CA ARG A 443 -5.86 42.71 8.52
C ARG A 443 -6.01 42.80 10.04
N GLU A 444 -7.25 42.93 10.50
CA GLU A 444 -7.64 42.59 11.87
C GLU A 444 -7.82 41.07 11.98
N ASP A 445 -7.29 40.50 13.06
CA ASP A 445 -7.37 39.08 13.41
C ASP A 445 -8.81 38.72 13.81
N GLY A 446 -9.44 37.84 13.02
CA GLY A 446 -10.79 37.33 13.26
C GLY A 446 -10.82 35.81 13.34
N GLU A 447 -11.39 35.31 14.43
CA GLU A 447 -11.55 33.92 14.83
C GLU A 447 -12.16 33.00 13.75
N ALA A 448 -11.61 31.80 13.64
CA ALA A 448 -12.11 30.76 12.74
C ALA A 448 -13.40 30.13 13.28
N GLN A 449 -14.55 30.50 12.70
CA GLN A 449 -15.80 29.76 12.88
C GLN A 449 -15.73 28.41 12.15
N VAL A 450 -15.88 27.33 12.92
CA VAL A 450 -16.07 25.96 12.44
C VAL A 450 -17.54 25.80 12.05
N LEU A 451 -17.82 25.70 10.75
CA LEU A 451 -19.14 25.33 10.22
C LEU A 451 -19.19 23.81 10.02
N ASP A 452 -19.84 23.11 10.96
CA ASP A 452 -20.29 21.72 10.81
C ASP A 452 -21.74 21.73 10.31
N GLU A 453 -21.94 21.65 8.99
CA GLU A 453 -23.22 21.21 8.41
C GLU A 453 -23.05 19.83 7.75
N PRO A 454 -23.92 18.85 8.05
CA PRO A 454 -23.90 17.56 7.38
C PRO A 454 -24.47 17.70 5.97
N LEU A 455 -23.65 17.42 4.95
CA LEU A 455 -24.06 17.32 3.55
C LEU A 455 -25.17 16.28 3.37
N ASP A 456 -26.36 16.73 3.00
CA ASP A 456 -27.50 15.88 2.67
C ASP A 456 -27.24 15.13 1.35
N ASN A 457 -27.40 13.81 1.38
CA ASN A 457 -26.81 12.86 0.44
C ASN A 457 -27.66 12.67 -0.84
N LYS A 458 -28.38 13.71 -1.28
CA LYS A 458 -29.41 13.60 -2.34
C LYS A 458 -29.07 14.22 -3.69
N GLU A 459 -27.98 14.98 -3.83
CA GLU A 459 -27.53 15.41 -5.15
C GLU A 459 -26.77 14.29 -5.87
N ARG A 460 -27.48 13.53 -6.72
CA ARG A 460 -26.82 12.72 -7.75
C ARG A 460 -26.14 13.68 -8.73
N ILE A 461 -24.86 13.95 -8.52
CA ILE A 461 -24.00 14.63 -9.48
C ILE A 461 -24.07 13.85 -10.81
N SER A 462 -24.73 14.43 -11.81
CA SER A 462 -24.75 13.96 -13.19
C SER A 462 -23.36 14.17 -13.77
N LEU A 463 -22.64 13.08 -14.03
CA LEU A 463 -21.34 13.15 -14.72
C LEU A 463 -21.59 13.58 -16.18
N PRO A 464 -20.73 14.47 -16.75
CA PRO A 464 -20.85 14.87 -18.16
C PRO A 464 -20.59 13.71 -19.13
N PHE A 465 -20.06 12.60 -18.62
CA PHE A 465 -19.92 11.34 -19.32
C PHE A 465 -20.87 10.36 -18.62
N SER A 466 -21.97 10.00 -19.26
CA SER A 466 -22.84 8.94 -18.78
C SER A 466 -22.34 7.62 -19.39
N PRO A 467 -21.59 6.79 -18.66
CA PRO A 467 -21.21 5.48 -19.17
C PRO A 467 -22.44 4.57 -19.13
N ALA A 468 -22.91 4.14 -20.30
CA ALA A 468 -23.73 2.94 -20.40
C ALA A 468 -22.81 1.75 -20.07
N PHE A 469 -22.66 1.44 -18.78
CA PHE A 469 -21.98 0.22 -18.38
C PHE A 469 -22.85 -0.97 -18.80
N PRO A 470 -22.32 -1.97 -19.55
CA PRO A 470 -23.01 -3.24 -19.68
C PRO A 470 -23.04 -3.87 -18.29
N VAL A 471 -24.22 -3.91 -17.67
CA VAL A 471 -24.49 -4.77 -16.53
C VAL A 471 -24.27 -6.19 -17.05
N ALA A 472 -23.13 -6.79 -16.71
CA ALA A 472 -22.90 -8.20 -17.01
C ALA A 472 -24.01 -9.02 -16.33
N SER A 473 -24.97 -9.50 -17.11
CA SER A 473 -25.98 -10.45 -16.68
C SER A 473 -25.26 -11.66 -16.14
N ARG A 474 -25.35 -11.85 -14.82
CA ARG A 474 -24.80 -13.01 -14.13
C ARG A 474 -25.47 -14.26 -14.73
N PRO A 475 -24.75 -15.22 -15.31
CA PRO A 475 -25.37 -16.48 -15.70
C PRO A 475 -25.95 -17.13 -14.45
N ALA A 476 -27.17 -17.64 -14.58
CA ALA A 476 -27.84 -18.39 -13.52
C ALA A 476 -26.93 -19.56 -13.06
N PRO A 477 -26.92 -19.90 -11.77
CA PRO A 477 -26.15 -21.04 -11.30
C PRO A 477 -26.68 -22.30 -11.98
N THR A 478 -25.88 -22.88 -12.87
CA THR A 478 -26.08 -24.24 -13.36
C THR A 478 -25.91 -25.19 -12.17
N THR A 479 -26.98 -25.89 -11.83
CA THR A 479 -26.96 -27.03 -10.90
C THR A 479 -25.86 -28.01 -11.33
N PRO A 480 -24.95 -28.40 -10.42
CA PRO A 480 -23.99 -29.46 -10.74
C PRO A 480 -24.75 -30.77 -10.91
N SER A 481 -24.65 -31.36 -12.10
CA SER A 481 -25.04 -32.74 -12.37
C SER A 481 -24.13 -33.68 -11.58
N ASP A 482 -24.76 -34.59 -10.84
CA ASP A 482 -24.09 -35.66 -10.09
C ASP A 482 -23.14 -36.46 -10.97
N PRO A 483 -21.86 -36.64 -10.59
CA PRO A 483 -21.01 -37.63 -11.22
C PRO A 483 -21.46 -39.02 -10.77
N SER A 484 -21.93 -39.80 -11.74
CA SER A 484 -22.21 -41.22 -11.63
C SER A 484 -21.04 -41.99 -11.00
N ILE A 485 -21.33 -42.66 -9.89
CA ILE A 485 -20.44 -43.58 -9.19
C ILE A 485 -20.18 -44.80 -10.09
N PRO A 486 -18.93 -45.13 -10.43
CA PRO A 486 -18.63 -46.39 -11.10
C PRO A 486 -18.76 -47.55 -10.11
N SER A 487 -19.54 -48.56 -10.52
CA SER A 487 -19.72 -49.83 -9.84
C SER A 487 -18.39 -50.59 -9.71
N THR A 488 -18.08 -51.00 -8.49
CA THR A 488 -16.99 -51.92 -8.18
C THR A 488 -17.34 -53.34 -8.62
N PRO A 489 -16.43 -54.09 -9.27
CA PRO A 489 -16.62 -55.50 -9.50
C PRO A 489 -16.23 -56.29 -8.24
N SER A 490 -17.15 -57.16 -7.84
CA SER A 490 -16.96 -58.21 -6.85
C SER A 490 -16.04 -59.31 -7.38
N SER A 491 -14.99 -59.65 -6.64
CA SER A 491 -14.34 -60.95 -6.78
C SER A 491 -13.97 -61.51 -5.40
N HIS A 492 -14.62 -62.64 -5.10
CA HIS A 492 -14.39 -63.54 -3.98
C HIS A 492 -13.10 -64.36 -4.13
N SER A 493 -12.69 -64.97 -3.01
CA SER A 493 -11.82 -66.16 -2.85
C SER A 493 -10.31 -65.90 -2.99
N SER A 494 -9.38 -66.47 -2.22
CA SER A 494 -9.38 -67.46 -1.13
C SER A 494 -7.94 -67.55 -0.57
N LEU A 495 -7.82 -68.00 0.69
CA LEU A 495 -6.79 -68.89 1.29
C LEU A 495 -5.38 -68.96 0.64
N GLU A 496 -4.24 -68.77 1.32
CA GLU A 496 -3.59 -69.65 2.32
C GLU A 496 -2.25 -69.00 2.75
N ALA A 497 -1.93 -68.92 4.04
CA ALA A 497 -0.92 -69.73 4.74
C ALA A 497 0.54 -69.73 4.21
N GLY A 498 1.49 -69.31 5.07
CA GLY A 498 2.91 -69.73 4.99
C GLY A 498 3.92 -68.59 5.21
N LYS A 499 4.43 -68.38 6.44
CA LYS A 499 5.66 -68.93 7.05
C LYS A 499 7.01 -68.36 6.53
N LYS A 500 7.85 -68.01 7.53
CA LYS A 500 9.33 -67.93 7.59
C LYS A 500 9.97 -66.64 7.06
N SER A 501 10.63 -65.89 7.95
CA SER A 501 12.09 -65.92 8.29
C SER A 501 12.92 -65.25 7.19
N SER A 502 13.94 -64.44 7.41
CA SER A 502 14.91 -64.32 8.50
C SER A 502 15.80 -63.11 8.21
N MET A 503 16.37 -62.54 9.28
CA MET A 503 17.77 -62.10 9.43
C MET A 503 18.51 -61.38 8.27
N SER A 504 18.91 -60.16 8.61
CA SER A 504 20.29 -59.60 8.61
C SER A 504 21.19 -59.68 7.38
N ASN A 505 21.86 -58.53 7.20
CA ASN A 505 23.22 -58.26 6.71
C ASN A 505 23.35 -57.74 5.28
N GLY A 506 24.07 -56.62 5.21
CA GLY A 506 24.45 -55.86 4.02
C GLY A 506 24.56 -54.39 4.40
#